data_AF-S4ME31-F1
#
_entry.id   AF-S4ME31-F1
#
_cell.length_a   1.000
_cell.length_b   1.000
_cell.length_c   1.000
_cell.angle_alpha   90.00
_cell.angle_beta   90.00
_cell.angle_gamma   90.00
#
_symmetry.space_group_name_H-M   'P 1'
#
loop_
_entity.id
_entity.type
_entity.pdbx_description
1 polymer ?
#
loop_
_entity_poly.entity_id
_entity_poly.type
_entity_poly.pdbx_seq_one_letter_code
_entity_poly.pdbx_strand_id
1 'polypeptide(L)'
;MRSTPEIEDLLRRDAPQVLGALVRRYGHFDAAEDAVQEALLAAAGQWPSAGVPGNPRGWLIKVASRRLTDALRSEEARRQREERAAALAPRDAFTAPPPGERAPARTTPSRCSSCAAIRT
;
A
#
# COMPACT_ATOMS: atom_id res chain seq x y z
N MET A 1 -4.04 -16.39 29.19
CA MET A 1 -4.49 -15.54 28.07
C MET A 1 -4.33 -14.10 28.55
N ARG A 2 -3.58 -13.25 27.86
CA ARG A 2 -3.48 -11.82 28.27
C ARG A 2 -4.81 -11.14 28.01
N SER A 3 -5.23 -10.26 28.91
CA SER A 3 -6.45 -9.47 28.73
C SER A 3 -6.24 -8.40 27.66
N THR A 4 -7.30 -8.04 26.93
CA THR A 4 -7.30 -6.95 25.94
C THR A 4 -6.62 -5.65 26.41
N PRO A 5 -6.86 -5.12 27.64
CA PRO A 5 -6.15 -3.94 28.13
C PRO A 5 -4.63 -4.13 28.25
N GLU A 6 -4.14 -5.32 28.60
CA GLU A 6 -2.68 -5.57 28.67
C GLU A 6 -2.04 -5.56 27.27
N ILE A 7 -2.78 -6.03 26.25
CA ILE A 7 -2.36 -5.98 24.86
C ILE A 7 -2.32 -4.54 24.37
N GLU A 8 -3.35 -3.74 24.68
CA GLU A 8 -3.39 -2.33 24.32
C GLU A 8 -2.20 -1.57 24.90
N ASP A 9 -1.91 -1.75 26.18
CA ASP A 9 -0.78 -1.11 26.84
C ASP A 9 0.57 -1.52 26.22
N LEU A 10 0.70 -2.79 25.83
CA LEU A 10 1.90 -3.28 25.14
C LEU A 10 2.05 -2.64 23.77
N LEU A 11 0.97 -2.56 22.98
CA LEU A 11 0.95 -1.92 21.67
C LEU A 11 1.26 -0.42 21.76
N ARG A 12 0.65 0.29 22.71
CA ARG A 12 0.88 1.72 22.97
C ARG A 12 2.34 1.99 23.35
N ARG A 13 2.95 1.10 24.12
CA ARG A 13 4.38 1.18 24.44
C ARG A 13 5.25 0.93 23.23
N ASP A 14 5.00 -0.11 22.43
CA ASP A 14 5.88 -0.53 21.33
C ASP A 14 5.78 0.34 20.07
N ALA A 15 4.61 0.91 19.77
CA ALA A 15 4.32 1.68 18.55
C ALA A 15 5.39 2.74 18.21
N PRO A 16 5.76 3.70 19.11
CA PRO A 16 6.75 4.72 18.77
C PRO A 16 8.15 4.17 18.55
N GLN A 17 8.53 3.03 19.16
CA GLN A 17 9.85 2.44 18.90
C GLN A 17 9.89 1.71 17.55
N VAL A 18 8.79 1.06 17.16
CA VAL A 18 8.66 0.45 15.83
C VAL A 18 8.71 1.54 14.76
N LEU A 19 7.95 2.63 14.93
CA LEU A 19 7.97 3.78 14.02
C LEU A 19 9.38 4.37 13.89
N GLY A 20 10.04 4.66 15.01
CA GLY A 20 11.41 5.19 15.01
C GLY A 20 12.42 4.26 14.33
N ALA A 21 12.27 2.94 14.47
CA ALA A 21 13.11 1.97 13.78
C ALA A 21 12.90 1.97 12.26
N LEU A 22 11.64 2.06 11.80
CA LEU A 22 11.33 2.12 10.37
C LEU A 22 11.78 3.44 9.74
N VAL A 23 11.48 4.57 10.38
CA VAL A 23 11.89 5.90 9.88
C VAL A 23 13.40 5.98 9.71
N ARG A 24 14.18 5.52 10.71
CA ARG A 24 15.64 5.48 10.64
C ARG A 24 16.18 4.58 9.52
N ARG A 25 15.47 3.51 9.20
CA ARG A 25 15.92 2.52 8.21
C ARG A 25 15.55 2.90 6.78
N TYR A 26 14.35 3.46 6.58
CA TYR A 26 13.77 3.66 5.26
C TYR A 26 13.65 5.13 4.86
N GLY A 27 13.68 6.08 5.81
CA GLY A 27 13.66 7.52 5.53
C GLY A 27 12.30 8.10 5.09
N HIS A 28 11.25 7.28 5.02
CA HIS A 28 9.89 7.70 4.63
C HIS A 28 8.98 7.70 5.85
N PHE A 29 8.71 8.87 6.44
CA PHE A 29 7.90 8.96 7.66
C PHE A 29 6.45 8.52 7.42
N ASP A 30 5.77 9.13 6.46
CA ASP A 30 4.34 8.87 6.21
C ASP A 30 4.07 7.38 5.91
N ALA A 31 4.84 6.81 4.97
CA ALA A 31 4.71 5.40 4.63
C ALA A 31 5.08 4.47 5.80
N ALA A 32 6.02 4.87 6.67
CA ALA A 32 6.35 4.11 7.87
C ALA A 32 5.22 4.18 8.91
N GLU A 33 4.59 5.35 9.09
CA GLU A 33 3.46 5.53 9.98
C GLU A 33 2.30 4.61 9.57
N ASP A 34 1.89 4.66 8.30
CA ASP A 34 0.83 3.81 7.76
C ASP A 34 1.14 2.32 7.97
N ALA A 35 2.38 1.91 7.68
CA ALA A 35 2.81 0.54 7.85
C ALA A 35 2.79 0.08 9.32
N VAL A 36 3.09 0.98 10.26
CA VAL A 36 2.99 0.70 11.70
C VAL A 36 1.53 0.56 12.11
N GLN A 37 0.64 1.44 11.66
CA GLN A 37 -0.79 1.35 11.96
C GLN A 37 -1.37 0.01 11.48
N GLU A 38 -1.04 -0.42 10.27
CA GLU A 38 -1.43 -1.73 9.74
C GLU A 38 -0.89 -2.91 10.58
N ALA A 39 0.34 -2.80 11.08
CA ALA A 39 0.91 -3.81 11.97
C ALA A 39 0.21 -3.85 13.34
N LEU A 40 -0.17 -2.70 13.88
CA LEU A 40 -0.93 -2.60 15.14
C LEU A 40 -2.34 -3.18 14.99
N LEU A 41 -3.03 -2.91 13.88
CA LEU A 41 -4.33 -3.50 13.57
C LEU A 41 -4.25 -5.03 13.48
N ALA A 42 -3.22 -5.55 12.79
CA ALA A 42 -2.98 -6.99 12.71
C ALA A 42 -2.71 -7.61 14.09
N ALA A 43 -1.92 -6.95 14.94
CA ALA A 43 -1.67 -7.40 16.30
C ALA A 43 -2.95 -7.40 17.16
N ALA A 44 -3.73 -6.32 17.12
CA ALA A 44 -4.97 -6.18 17.87
C ALA A 44 -6.01 -7.24 17.48
N GLY A 45 -6.08 -7.62 16.20
CA GLY A 45 -6.95 -8.70 15.74
C GLY A 45 -6.43 -10.11 16.06
N GLN A 46 -5.12 -10.35 15.96
CA GLN A 46 -4.55 -11.69 16.07
C GLN A 46 -4.18 -12.10 17.50
N TRP A 47 -3.59 -11.21 18.29
CA TRP A 47 -3.03 -11.58 19.59
C TRP A 47 -4.05 -12.03 20.65
N PRO A 48 -5.29 -11.51 20.71
CA PRO A 48 -6.27 -11.98 21.69
C PRO A 48 -6.58 -13.47 21.58
N SER A 49 -6.61 -14.03 20.36
CA SER A 49 -6.93 -15.44 20.11
C SER A 49 -5.68 -16.32 19.97
N ALA A 50 -4.64 -15.84 19.29
CA ALA A 50 -3.43 -16.61 19.03
C ALA A 50 -2.35 -16.47 20.11
N GLY A 51 -2.51 -15.52 21.03
CA GLY A 51 -1.52 -15.16 22.03
C GLY A 51 -0.50 -14.12 21.52
N VAL A 52 0.13 -13.45 22.47
CA VAL A 52 1.18 -12.45 22.20
C VAL A 52 2.49 -13.16 21.85
N PRO A 53 3.17 -12.80 20.75
CA PRO A 53 4.46 -13.38 20.38
C PRO A 53 5.53 -13.17 21.48
N GLY A 54 6.51 -14.08 21.57
CA GLY A 54 7.61 -13.96 22.55
C GLY A 54 8.47 -12.70 22.39
N ASN A 55 8.49 -12.10 21.20
CA ASN A 55 9.05 -10.76 20.94
C ASN A 55 8.02 -9.90 20.20
N PRO A 56 7.15 -9.17 20.93
CA PRO A 56 6.07 -8.36 20.36
C PRO A 56 6.59 -7.26 19.43
N ARG A 57 7.57 -6.47 19.88
CA ARG A 57 8.20 -5.41 19.08
C ARG A 57 8.84 -5.95 17.81
N GLY A 58 9.59 -7.05 17.90
CA GLY A 58 10.21 -7.69 16.73
C GLY A 58 9.18 -8.19 15.72
N TRP A 59 8.05 -8.71 16.20
CA TRP A 59 6.92 -9.08 15.37
C TRP A 59 6.32 -7.85 14.65
N LEU A 60 6.09 -6.75 15.38
CA LEU A 60 5.59 -5.50 14.79
C LEU A 60 6.53 -4.93 13.73
N ILE A 61 7.84 -4.86 14.01
CA ILE A 61 8.85 -4.43 13.03
C ILE A 61 8.78 -5.29 11.77
N LYS A 62 8.65 -6.61 11.91
CA LYS A 62 8.59 -7.54 10.79
C LYS A 62 7.35 -7.32 9.92
N VAL A 63 6.19 -7.17 10.54
CA VAL A 63 4.92 -6.94 9.83
C VAL A 63 4.94 -5.56 9.16
N ALA A 64 5.30 -4.51 9.89
CA ALA A 64 5.38 -3.15 9.36
C ALA A 64 6.41 -3.04 8.21
N SER A 65 7.59 -3.65 8.34
CA SER A 65 8.60 -3.63 7.27
C SER A 65 8.10 -4.28 5.97
N ARG A 66 7.30 -5.34 6.08
CA ARG A 66 6.66 -5.98 4.91
C ARG A 66 5.65 -5.05 4.27
N ARG A 67 4.73 -4.50 5.07
CA ARG A 67 3.71 -3.53 4.61
C ARG A 67 4.34 -2.33 3.91
N LEU A 68 5.37 -1.74 4.50
CA LEU A 68 6.12 -0.63 3.90
C LEU A 68 6.77 -1.02 2.58
N THR A 69 7.42 -2.18 2.51
CA THR A 69 8.04 -2.66 1.27
C THR A 69 6.99 -2.87 0.18
N ASP A 70 5.84 -3.42 0.52
CA ASP A 70 4.74 -3.65 -0.42
C ASP A 70 4.14 -2.32 -0.91
N ALA A 71 3.99 -1.34 -0.02
CA ALA A 71 3.53 0.00 -0.37
C ALA A 71 4.50 0.69 -1.35
N LEU A 72 5.81 0.69 -1.04
CA LEU A 72 6.84 1.28 -1.93
C LEU A 72 6.88 0.61 -3.30
N ARG A 73 6.70 -0.71 -3.36
CA ARG A 73 6.61 -1.47 -4.63
C ARG A 73 5.35 -1.11 -5.42
N SER A 74 4.22 -0.97 -4.74
CA SER A 74 2.95 -0.59 -5.36
C SER A 74 3.02 0.81 -5.96
N GLU A 75 3.61 1.76 -5.22
CA GLU A 75 3.83 3.14 -5.65
C GLU A 75 4.76 3.23 -6.86
N GLU A 76 5.88 2.51 -6.84
CA GLU A 76 6.78 2.42 -7.99
C GLU A 76 6.06 1.85 -9.22
N ALA A 77 5.31 0.75 -9.04
CA ALA A 77 4.56 0.15 -10.12
C ALA A 77 3.46 1.08 -10.65
N ARG A 78 2.83 1.90 -9.79
CA ARG A 78 1.86 2.92 -10.19
C ARG A 78 2.52 3.99 -11.04
N ARG A 79 3.62 4.56 -10.58
CA ARG A 79 4.38 5.58 -11.31
C ARG A 79 4.80 5.09 -12.71
N GLN A 80 5.32 3.87 -12.81
CA GLN A 80 5.70 3.30 -14.10
C GLN A 80 4.51 3.12 -15.06
N ARG A 81 3.32 2.80 -14.55
CA ARG A 81 2.10 2.73 -15.38
C ARG A 81 1.67 4.10 -15.87
N GLU A 82 1.74 5.11 -15.00
CA GLU A 82 1.42 6.50 -15.33
C GLU A 82 2.38 7.06 -16.38
N GLU A 83 3.70 6.83 -16.22
CA GLU A 83 4.72 7.21 -17.19
C GLU A 83 4.51 6.55 -18.56
N ARG A 84 4.21 5.24 -18.58
CA ARG A 84 3.90 4.51 -19.83
C ARG A 84 2.63 5.03 -20.50
N ALA A 85 1.60 5.34 -19.72
CA ALA A 85 0.35 5.89 -20.24
C ALA A 85 0.57 7.30 -20.83
N ALA A 86 1.35 8.14 -20.14
CA ALA A 86 1.72 9.45 -20.62
C ALA A 86 2.55 9.40 -21.90
N ALA A 87 3.50 8.45 -22.01
CA ALA A 87 4.32 8.25 -23.21
C ALA A 87 3.51 7.80 -24.43
N LEU A 88 2.39 7.07 -24.21
CA LEU A 88 1.52 6.59 -25.28
C LEU A 88 0.39 7.57 -25.64
N ALA A 89 0.18 8.63 -24.84
CA ALA A 89 -0.87 9.61 -25.10
C ALA A 89 -0.53 10.43 -26.36
N PRO A 90 -1.43 10.48 -27.37
CA PRO A 90 -1.26 11.38 -28.51
C PRO A 90 -1.11 12.82 -28.05
N ARG A 91 -0.21 13.59 -28.68
CA ARG A 91 0.10 14.98 -28.26
C ARG A 91 -1.15 15.88 -28.21
N ASP A 92 -2.12 15.61 -29.08
CA ASP A 92 -3.36 16.38 -29.18
C ASP A 92 -4.47 15.87 -28.23
N ALA A 93 -4.24 14.79 -27.48
CA ALA A 93 -5.24 14.19 -26.59
C ALA A 93 -5.65 15.13 -25.43
N PHE A 94 -4.80 16.09 -25.08
CA PHE A 94 -5.07 17.10 -24.07
C PHE A 94 -5.40 18.48 -24.66
N THR A 95 -5.41 18.60 -25.99
CA THR A 95 -5.79 19.82 -26.70
C THR A 95 -7.30 19.79 -26.96
N ALA A 96 -8.02 20.82 -26.52
CA ALA A 96 -9.42 20.96 -26.88
C ALA A 96 -9.53 21.16 -28.40
N PRO A 97 -10.53 20.55 -29.07
CA PRO A 97 -10.76 20.81 -30.48
C PRO A 97 -11.02 22.31 -30.71
N PRO A 98 -10.68 22.85 -31.90
CA PRO A 98 -10.95 24.24 -32.21
C PRO A 98 -12.45 24.53 -32.11
N PRO A 99 -12.85 25.77 -31.77
CA PRO A 99 -14.26 26.15 -31.69
C PRO A 99 -14.99 25.83 -33.00
N GLY A 100 -16.04 25.00 -32.92
CA GLY A 100 -16.83 24.58 -34.09
C GLY A 100 -16.59 23.14 -34.53
N GLU A 101 -15.53 22.46 -34.07
CA GLU A 101 -15.32 21.04 -34.32
C GLU A 101 -15.81 20.17 -33.15
N ARG A 102 -16.49 19.07 -33.48
CA ARG A 102 -16.91 18.07 -32.50
C ARG A 102 -15.76 17.08 -32.27
N ALA A 103 -15.36 16.88 -31.01
CA ALA A 103 -14.33 15.91 -30.67
C ALA A 103 -14.65 14.52 -31.24
N PRO A 104 -13.65 13.77 -31.75
CA PRO A 104 -13.87 12.42 -32.23
C PRO A 104 -14.44 11.56 -31.09
N ALA A 105 -15.41 10.70 -31.42
CA ALA A 105 -16.02 9.81 -30.43
C ALA A 105 -14.92 8.96 -29.77
N ARG A 106 -14.86 8.98 -28.42
CA ARG A 106 -13.97 8.10 -27.66
C ARG A 106 -14.27 6.65 -28.05
N THR A 107 -13.39 6.03 -28.83
CA THR A 107 -13.43 4.60 -29.09
C THR A 107 -13.05 3.90 -27.80
N THR A 108 -14.05 3.39 -27.07
CA THR A 108 -13.81 2.48 -25.97
C THR A 108 -13.04 1.28 -26.54
N PRO A 109 -11.86 0.92 -26.01
CA PRO A 109 -11.17 -0.27 -26.50
C PRO A 109 -12.09 -1.47 -26.29
N SER A 110 -12.41 -2.16 -27.39
CA SER A 110 -13.17 -3.41 -27.37
C SER A 110 -12.49 -4.37 -26.39
N ARG A 111 -13.25 -4.90 -25.43
CA ARG A 111 -12.74 -5.91 -24.48
C ARG A 111 -12.12 -7.05 -25.27
N CYS A 112 -10.82 -7.27 -25.09
CA CYS A 112 -10.13 -8.42 -25.65
C CYS A 112 -10.65 -9.70 -24.97
N SER A 113 -11.45 -10.52 -25.66
CA SER A 113 -12.02 -11.78 -25.15
C SER A 113 -10.99 -12.91 -24.93
N SER A 114 -9.68 -12.64 -24.95
CA SER A 114 -8.62 -13.67 -24.92
C SER A 114 -7.82 -13.71 -23.60
N CYS A 115 -8.48 -13.53 -22.46
CA CYS A 115 -7.92 -13.86 -21.14
C CYS A 115 -8.84 -14.85 -20.41
N ALA A 116 -9.02 -16.02 -21.01
CA ALA A 116 -9.62 -17.19 -20.39
C ALA A 116 -8.64 -18.38 -20.46
N ALA A 117 -7.41 -18.19 -19.99
CA ALA A 117 -6.51 -19.29 -19.65
C ALA A 117 -5.34 -18.73 -18.83
N ILE A 118 -5.34 -19.05 -17.54
CA ILE A 118 -4.20 -19.27 -16.61
C ILE A 118 -4.83 -19.12 -15.21
N ARG A 119 -5.52 -20.19 -14.82
CA ARG A 119 -5.86 -20.49 -13.44
C ARG A 119 -5.71 -22.01 -13.31
N THR A 120 -4.54 -22.43 -12.87
CA THR A 120 -4.26 -23.71 -12.23
C THR A 120 -3.11 -23.49 -11.25
#